data_AF-A8UVU5-F1
#
_entry.id   AF-A8UVU5-F1
#
_cell.length_a   1.000
_cell.length_b   1.000
_cell.length_c   1.000
_cell.angle_alpha   90.00
_cell.angle_beta   90.00
_cell.angle_gamma   90.00
#
_symmetry.space_group_name_H-M   'P 1'
#
loop_
_entity.id
_entity.type
_entity.pdbx_description
1 polymer ?
#
loop_
_entity_poly.entity_id
_entity_poly.type
_entity_poly.pdbx_seq_one_letter_code
_entity_poly.pdbx_strand_id
1 'polypeptide(L)'
;MSSFCRKVIEYMYENRLNQFISSFYELYQKYRDLGEEDFLREWFHRSIIRDLVYYFPPSTLITSFEEFQSSRGHLLRTYVKTYWGFCQNPKKHPVKIEEAMEFFGLKELTENKLKVRYRRLVREHHPDRVGKSREAHTMMVKINYYYQILRRYLSDRRNQALQVG
;
A
#
# COMPACT_ATOMS: atom_id res chain seq x y z
N MET A 1 -21.22 22.66 -2.44
CA MET A 1 -21.17 21.20 -2.61
C MET A 1 -19.78 20.68 -3.00
N SER A 2 -19.01 21.38 -3.85
CA SER A 2 -17.64 20.98 -4.24
C SER A 2 -16.69 20.77 -3.04
N SER A 3 -16.69 21.69 -2.05
CA SER A 3 -15.84 21.55 -0.85
C SER A 3 -16.13 20.28 -0.05
N PHE A 4 -17.40 19.85 0.05
CA PHE A 4 -17.76 18.59 0.72
C PHE A 4 -17.32 17.38 -0.12
N CYS A 5 -17.62 17.39 -1.43
CA CYS A 5 -17.19 16.33 -2.34
C CYS A 5 -15.67 16.14 -2.31
N ARG A 6 -14.91 17.23 -2.28
CA ARG A 6 -13.45 17.20 -2.14
C ARG A 6 -13.00 16.53 -0.85
N LYS A 7 -13.61 16.85 0.30
CA LYS A 7 -13.28 16.18 1.58
C LYS A 7 -13.57 14.68 1.53
N VAL A 8 -14.66 14.28 0.88
CA VAL A 8 -14.98 12.85 0.68
C VAL A 8 -13.91 12.19 -0.21
N ILE A 9 -13.51 12.84 -1.32
CA ILE A 9 -12.43 12.37 -2.17
C ILE A 9 -11.13 12.21 -1.37
N GLU A 10 -10.71 13.23 -0.62
CA GLU A 10 -9.51 13.19 0.22
C GLU A 10 -9.54 12.00 1.20
N TYR A 11 -10.67 11.79 1.90
CA TYR A 11 -10.85 10.65 2.80
C TYR A 11 -10.75 9.30 2.07
N MET A 12 -11.37 9.17 0.90
CA MET A 12 -11.30 7.94 0.11
C MET A 12 -9.88 7.66 -0.37
N TYR A 13 -9.14 8.68 -0.79
CA TYR A 13 -7.73 8.52 -1.16
C TYR A 13 -6.86 8.10 0.01
N GLU A 14 -7.03 8.69 1.20
CA GLU A 14 -6.29 8.30 2.39
C GLU A 14 -6.54 6.81 2.73
N ASN A 15 -7.78 6.36 2.65
CA ASN A 15 -8.13 4.95 2.83
C ASN A 15 -7.51 4.05 1.76
N ARG A 16 -7.56 4.44 0.48
CA ARG A 16 -6.93 3.69 -0.62
C ARG A 16 -5.42 3.66 -0.49
N LEU A 17 -4.80 4.73 -0.01
CA LEU A 17 -3.36 4.78 0.23
C LEU A 17 -2.95 3.79 1.34
N ASN A 18 -3.70 3.72 2.43
CA ASN A 18 -3.46 2.71 3.48
C ASN A 18 -3.59 1.27 2.95
N GLN A 19 -4.58 1.02 2.09
CA GLN A 19 -4.74 -0.27 1.42
C GLN A 19 -3.55 -0.58 0.49
N PHE A 20 -3.11 0.41 -0.28
CA PHE A 20 -1.94 0.29 -1.15
C PHE A 20 -0.69 -0.04 -0.35
N ILE A 21 -0.39 0.72 0.70
CA ILE A 21 0.77 0.47 1.59
C ILE A 21 0.71 -0.93 2.22
N SER A 22 -0.49 -1.41 2.59
CA SER A 22 -0.67 -2.74 3.19
C SER A 22 -0.48 -3.90 2.18
N SER A 23 -0.56 -3.62 0.88
CA SER A 23 -0.58 -4.64 -0.17
C SER A 23 0.32 -4.33 -1.36
N PHE A 24 1.27 -3.41 -1.22
CA PHE A 24 1.99 -2.84 -2.36
C PHE A 24 2.71 -3.90 -3.21
N TYR A 25 3.28 -4.94 -2.60
CA TYR A 25 3.96 -6.00 -3.35
C TYR A 25 2.98 -6.90 -4.10
N GLU A 26 1.82 -7.23 -3.52
CA GLU A 26 0.77 -7.97 -4.23
C GLU A 26 0.21 -7.16 -5.40
N LEU A 27 0.00 -5.86 -5.18
CA LEU A 27 -0.42 -4.94 -6.23
C LEU A 27 0.67 -4.83 -7.31
N TYR A 28 1.95 -4.82 -6.94
CA TYR A 28 3.05 -4.84 -7.89
C TYR A 28 2.98 -6.07 -8.77
N GLN A 29 2.81 -7.25 -8.19
CA GLN A 29 2.71 -8.48 -8.97
C GLN A 29 1.54 -8.44 -9.97
N LYS A 30 0.42 -7.80 -9.60
CA LYS A 30 -0.78 -7.71 -10.43
C LYS A 30 -0.72 -6.61 -11.49
N TYR A 31 -0.02 -5.50 -11.21
CA TYR A 31 -0.07 -4.28 -12.03
C TYR A 31 1.31 -3.80 -12.50
N ARG A 32 2.38 -4.59 -12.36
CA ARG A 32 3.75 -4.22 -12.76
C ARG A 32 3.90 -3.84 -14.23
N ASP A 33 3.01 -4.32 -15.09
CA ASP A 33 3.05 -4.04 -16.52
C ASP A 33 2.40 -2.68 -16.85
N LEU A 34 1.74 -2.04 -15.88
CA LEU A 34 1.26 -0.67 -15.98
C LEU A 34 2.34 0.30 -15.50
N GLY A 35 2.42 1.45 -16.18
CA GLY A 35 3.14 2.61 -15.66
C GLY A 35 2.49 3.15 -14.38
N GLU A 36 3.23 3.98 -13.64
CA GLU A 36 2.77 4.59 -12.38
C GLU A 36 1.45 5.36 -12.58
N GLU A 37 1.35 6.18 -13.63
CA GLU A 37 0.15 6.96 -13.94
C GLU A 37 -1.05 6.09 -14.29
N ASP A 38 -0.84 5.03 -15.08
CA ASP A 38 -1.90 4.11 -15.45
C ASP A 38 -2.39 3.32 -14.24
N PHE A 39 -1.48 2.88 -13.37
CA PHE A 39 -1.87 2.26 -12.10
C PHE A 39 -2.70 3.22 -11.23
N LEU A 40 -2.33 4.50 -11.12
CA LEU A 40 -3.09 5.48 -10.37
C LEU A 40 -4.50 5.68 -10.95
N ARG A 41 -4.61 5.77 -12.28
CA ARG A 41 -5.90 5.87 -12.95
C ARG A 41 -6.77 4.65 -12.66
N GLU A 42 -6.21 3.46 -12.81
CA GLU A 42 -6.99 2.22 -12.81
C GLU A 42 -7.33 1.73 -11.41
N TRP A 43 -6.41 1.87 -10.46
CA TRP A 43 -6.61 1.38 -9.11
C TRP A 43 -7.12 2.48 -8.18
N PHE A 44 -6.56 3.69 -8.19
CA PHE A 44 -7.05 4.77 -7.32
C PHE A 44 -8.29 5.47 -7.91
N HIS A 45 -8.12 6.14 -9.05
CA HIS A 45 -9.10 7.12 -9.53
C HIS A 45 -10.41 6.45 -9.92
N ARG A 46 -10.35 5.41 -10.75
CA ARG A 46 -11.51 4.69 -11.23
C ARG A 46 -12.34 4.08 -10.09
N SER A 47 -11.69 3.58 -9.04
CA SER A 47 -12.40 3.07 -7.86
C SER A 47 -13.18 4.18 -7.17
N ILE A 48 -12.53 5.31 -6.87
CA ILE A 48 -13.16 6.41 -6.14
C ILE A 48 -14.29 7.04 -6.98
N ILE A 49 -14.06 7.27 -8.27
CA ILE A 49 -15.09 7.81 -9.17
C ILE A 49 -16.31 6.89 -9.22
N ARG A 50 -16.10 5.59 -9.41
CA ARG A 50 -17.18 4.59 -9.46
C ARG A 50 -18.01 4.59 -8.18
N ASP A 51 -17.36 4.74 -7.03
CA ASP A 51 -18.05 4.74 -5.75
C ASP A 51 -18.82 6.05 -5.53
N LEU A 52 -18.35 7.18 -6.07
CA LEU A 52 -18.93 8.51 -5.86
C LEU A 52 -19.94 8.97 -6.91
N VAL A 53 -19.95 8.37 -8.11
CA VAL A 53 -20.82 8.80 -9.23
C VAL A 53 -22.31 8.73 -8.91
N TYR A 54 -22.69 7.87 -7.96
CA TYR A 54 -24.09 7.74 -7.50
C TYR A 54 -24.50 8.81 -6.49
N TYR A 55 -23.55 9.51 -5.87
CA TYR A 55 -23.80 10.45 -4.78
C TYR A 55 -23.60 11.91 -5.18
N PHE A 56 -22.86 12.17 -6.26
CA PHE A 56 -22.51 13.51 -6.70
C PHE A 56 -22.72 13.68 -8.21
N PRO A 57 -23.17 14.87 -8.66
CA PRO A 57 -23.26 15.16 -10.09
C PRO A 57 -21.89 15.03 -10.78
N PRO A 58 -21.82 14.56 -12.04
CA PRO A 58 -20.56 14.41 -12.77
C PRO A 58 -19.72 15.68 -12.82
N SER A 59 -20.33 16.84 -13.03
CA SER A 59 -19.64 18.14 -13.03
C SER A 59 -18.98 18.45 -11.69
N THR A 60 -19.63 18.14 -10.57
CA THR A 60 -19.08 18.32 -9.23
C THR A 60 -17.89 17.40 -8.99
N LEU A 61 -17.98 16.15 -9.44
CA LEU A 61 -16.88 15.19 -9.32
C LEU A 61 -15.68 15.61 -10.15
N ILE A 62 -15.86 16.01 -11.41
CA ILE A 62 -14.77 16.44 -12.29
C ILE A 62 -13.99 17.58 -11.63
N THR A 63 -14.66 18.67 -11.26
CA THR A 63 -14.02 19.81 -10.61
C THR A 63 -13.31 19.41 -9.31
N SER A 64 -13.96 18.59 -8.46
CA SER A 64 -13.37 18.19 -7.18
C SER A 64 -12.15 17.26 -7.35
N PHE A 65 -12.12 16.41 -8.38
CA PHE A 65 -10.96 15.57 -8.71
C PHE A 65 -9.80 16.40 -9.26
N GLU A 66 -10.07 17.38 -10.12
CA GLU A 66 -9.05 18.30 -10.64
C GLU A 66 -8.39 19.11 -9.51
N GLU A 67 -9.18 19.63 -8.58
CA GLU A 67 -8.68 20.29 -7.37
C GLU A 67 -7.83 19.35 -6.50
N PHE A 68 -8.27 18.10 -6.32
CA PHE A 68 -7.51 17.09 -5.58
C PHE A 68 -6.17 16.78 -6.26
N GLN A 69 -6.17 16.53 -7.58
CA GLN A 69 -4.96 16.19 -8.32
C GLN A 69 -3.94 17.34 -8.27
N SER A 70 -4.42 18.58 -8.40
CA SER A 70 -3.59 19.78 -8.30
C SER A 70 -2.95 19.94 -6.92
N SER A 71 -3.67 19.61 -5.85
CA SER A 71 -3.20 19.81 -4.48
C SER A 71 -2.40 18.63 -3.90
N ARG A 72 -2.85 17.39 -4.09
CA ARG A 72 -2.30 16.19 -3.43
C ARG A 72 -1.88 15.08 -4.40
N GLY A 73 -2.16 15.21 -5.70
CA GLY A 73 -1.84 14.16 -6.69
C GLY A 73 -0.34 13.82 -6.76
N HIS A 74 0.53 14.81 -6.54
CA HIS A 74 1.98 14.59 -6.53
C HIS A 74 2.44 13.68 -5.38
N LEU A 75 1.84 13.79 -4.18
CA LEU A 75 2.20 12.92 -3.05
C LEU A 75 1.87 11.47 -3.37
N LEU A 76 0.72 11.24 -3.99
CA LEU A 76 0.27 9.91 -4.35
C LEU A 76 1.22 9.25 -5.37
N ARG A 77 1.62 10.01 -6.40
CA ARG A 77 2.64 9.58 -7.36
C ARG A 77 3.95 9.21 -6.68
N THR A 78 4.42 10.06 -5.76
CA THR A 78 5.64 9.80 -4.99
C THR A 78 5.55 8.50 -4.21
N TYR A 79 4.44 8.24 -3.49
CA TYR A 79 4.26 6.98 -2.77
C TYR A 79 4.33 5.78 -3.72
N VAL A 80 3.55 5.79 -4.80
CA VAL A 80 3.52 4.67 -5.77
C VAL A 80 4.92 4.41 -6.33
N LYS A 81 5.57 5.47 -6.81
CA LYS A 81 6.93 5.41 -7.33
C LYS A 81 7.92 4.82 -6.34
N THR A 82 7.87 5.26 -5.08
CA THR A 82 8.75 4.75 -4.02
C THR A 82 8.57 3.25 -3.80
N TYR A 83 7.34 2.77 -3.67
CA TYR A 83 7.11 1.33 -3.45
C TYR A 83 7.36 0.49 -4.70
N TRP A 84 7.12 1.02 -5.91
CA TRP A 84 7.50 0.35 -7.16
C TRP A 84 9.01 0.24 -7.29
N GLY A 85 9.74 1.31 -6.98
CA GLY A 85 11.20 1.29 -6.94
C GLY A 85 11.73 0.25 -5.97
N PHE A 86 11.15 0.17 -4.76
CA PHE A 86 11.47 -0.90 -3.81
C PHE A 86 11.17 -2.29 -4.40
N CYS A 87 10.03 -2.47 -5.04
CA CYS A 87 9.67 -3.72 -5.71
C CYS A 87 10.58 -4.06 -6.90
N GLN A 88 11.21 -3.10 -7.55
CA GLN A 88 12.15 -3.40 -8.63
C GLN A 88 13.49 -3.88 -8.05
N ASN A 89 13.99 -3.23 -6.99
CA ASN A 89 15.27 -3.59 -6.39
C ASN A 89 15.26 -3.41 -4.86
N PRO A 90 14.75 -4.39 -4.09
CA PRO A 90 14.63 -4.26 -2.65
C PRO A 90 15.99 -4.14 -1.94
N LYS A 91 17.07 -4.70 -2.52
CA LYS A 91 18.43 -4.66 -1.97
C LYS A 91 19.03 -3.25 -1.93
N LYS A 92 18.54 -2.31 -2.74
CA LYS A 92 18.92 -0.89 -2.66
C LYS A 92 18.40 -0.20 -1.39
N HIS A 93 17.55 -0.88 -0.63
CA HIS A 93 16.94 -0.35 0.59
C HIS A 93 17.20 -1.27 1.80
N PRO A 94 18.47 -1.55 2.16
CA PRO A 94 18.81 -2.48 3.24
C PRO A 94 18.21 -2.05 4.58
N VAL A 95 18.21 -0.74 4.86
CA VAL A 95 17.61 -0.17 6.08
C VAL A 95 16.13 -0.55 6.22
N LYS A 96 15.36 -0.59 5.13
CA LYS A 96 13.94 -0.99 5.18
C LYS A 96 13.75 -2.47 5.48
N ILE A 97 14.68 -3.30 5.03
CA ILE A 97 14.68 -4.73 5.34
C ILE A 97 15.04 -4.95 6.81
N GLU A 98 16.05 -4.23 7.32
CA GLU A 98 16.46 -4.27 8.73
C GLU A 98 15.34 -3.81 9.67
N GLU A 99 14.73 -2.63 9.41
CA GLU A 99 13.57 -2.13 10.14
C GLU A 99 12.44 -3.18 10.20
N ALA A 100 12.17 -3.85 9.08
CA ALA A 100 11.12 -4.86 9.00
C ALA A 100 11.50 -6.13 9.78
N MET A 101 12.77 -6.56 9.72
CA MET A 101 13.25 -7.70 10.50
C MET A 101 13.19 -7.42 12.01
N GLU A 102 13.59 -6.23 12.43
CA GLU A 102 13.49 -5.77 13.82
C GLU A 102 12.03 -5.75 14.28
N PHE A 103 11.13 -5.18 13.47
CA PHE A 103 9.70 -5.14 13.76
C PHE A 103 9.10 -6.53 14.04
N PHE A 104 9.50 -7.56 13.30
CA PHE A 104 9.05 -8.93 13.53
C PHE A 104 9.90 -9.70 14.56
N GLY A 105 10.97 -9.12 15.09
CA GLY A 105 11.91 -9.77 16.00
C GLY A 105 12.62 -10.97 15.35
N LEU A 106 13.01 -10.83 14.08
CA LEU A 106 13.65 -11.89 13.31
C LEU A 106 15.17 -11.67 13.25
N LYS A 107 15.95 -12.63 13.78
CA LYS A 107 17.41 -12.68 13.58
C LYS A 107 17.79 -13.24 12.21
N GLU A 108 16.97 -14.16 11.69
CA GLU A 108 17.15 -14.78 10.39
C GLU A 108 15.84 -14.75 9.62
N LEU A 109 15.92 -14.37 8.35
CA LEU A 109 14.76 -14.25 7.49
C LEU A 109 14.53 -15.53 6.69
N THR A 110 13.45 -16.25 7.00
CA THR A 110 12.90 -17.35 6.19
C THR A 110 11.39 -17.16 5.98
N GLU A 111 10.84 -17.74 4.92
CA GLU A 111 9.39 -17.65 4.64
C GLU A 111 8.54 -18.16 5.82
N ASN A 112 8.94 -19.29 6.43
CA ASN A 112 8.21 -19.88 7.55
C ASN A 112 8.25 -18.99 8.80
N LYS A 113 9.44 -18.49 9.17
CA LYS A 113 9.59 -17.61 10.34
C LYS A 113 8.79 -16.32 10.16
N LEU A 114 8.82 -15.72 8.97
CA LEU A 114 8.04 -14.53 8.65
C LEU A 114 6.53 -14.79 8.75
N LYS A 115 6.03 -15.86 8.13
CA LYS A 115 4.59 -16.22 8.17
C LYS A 115 4.10 -16.43 9.60
N VAL A 116 4.89 -17.10 10.45
CA VAL A 116 4.54 -17.35 11.85
C VAL A 116 4.46 -16.04 12.64
N ARG A 117 5.47 -15.17 12.52
CA ARG A 117 5.49 -13.87 13.21
C ARG A 117 4.36 -12.95 12.74
N TYR A 118 4.11 -12.90 11.44
CA TYR A 118 2.99 -12.16 10.86
C TYR A 118 1.64 -12.62 11.45
N ARG A 119 1.34 -13.92 11.38
CA ARG A 119 0.08 -14.46 11.93
C ARG A 119 -0.08 -14.23 13.42
N ARG A 120 1.03 -14.17 14.17
CA ARG A 120 1.00 -13.84 15.60
C ARG A 120 0.60 -12.38 15.80
N LEU A 121 1.30 -11.42 15.19
CA LEU A 121 1.00 -9.99 15.34
C LEU A 121 -0.41 -9.65 14.83
N VAL A 122 -0.85 -10.22 13.71
CA VAL A 122 -2.23 -10.05 13.22
C VAL A 122 -3.23 -10.53 14.27
N ARG A 123 -3.02 -11.70 14.88
CA ARG A 123 -3.92 -12.21 15.91
C ARG A 123 -3.97 -11.33 17.17
N GLU A 124 -2.85 -10.70 17.51
CA GLU A 124 -2.72 -9.83 18.69
C GLU A 124 -3.31 -8.43 18.44
N HIS A 125 -3.27 -7.93 17.20
CA HIS A 125 -3.61 -6.54 16.88
C HIS A 125 -4.78 -6.34 15.92
N HIS A 126 -5.48 -7.41 15.49
CA HIS A 126 -6.60 -7.27 14.55
C HIS A 126 -7.71 -6.36 15.12
N PRO A 127 -8.20 -5.34 14.38
CA PRO A 127 -9.24 -4.42 14.82
C PRO A 127 -10.52 -5.12 15.28
N ASP A 128 -10.86 -6.27 14.69
CA ASP A 128 -12.02 -7.06 15.12
C ASP A 128 -11.85 -7.69 16.53
N ARG A 129 -10.62 -7.75 17.05
CA ARG A 129 -10.31 -8.31 18.37
C ARG A 129 -10.03 -7.24 19.41
N VAL A 130 -9.24 -6.22 19.06
CA VAL A 130 -8.83 -5.16 19.99
C VAL A 130 -9.72 -3.92 19.95
N GLY A 131 -10.72 -3.92 19.07
CA GLY A 131 -11.61 -2.79 18.82
C GLY A 131 -11.21 -1.99 17.58
N LYS A 132 -12.21 -1.42 16.91
CA LYS A 132 -12.05 -0.66 15.65
C LYS A 132 -11.53 0.77 15.92
N SER A 133 -10.41 0.88 16.63
CA SER A 133 -9.74 2.16 16.89
C SER A 133 -8.82 2.55 15.72
N ARG A 134 -8.54 3.85 15.62
CA ARG A 134 -7.54 4.37 14.66
C ARG A 134 -6.17 3.74 14.89
N GLU A 135 -5.79 3.54 16.14
CA GLU A 135 -4.52 2.93 16.54
C GLU A 135 -4.41 1.48 16.07
N ALA A 136 -5.48 0.69 16.25
CA ALA A 136 -5.53 -0.69 15.77
C ALA A 136 -5.40 -0.75 14.24
N HIS A 137 -6.08 0.17 13.53
CA HIS A 137 -5.95 0.28 12.08
C HIS A 137 -4.53 0.64 11.65
N THR A 138 -3.91 1.66 12.27
CA THR A 138 -2.53 2.06 11.99
C THR A 138 -1.54 0.93 12.27
N MET A 139 -1.73 0.18 13.36
CA MET A 139 -0.89 -0.98 13.66
C MET A 139 -1.03 -2.06 12.59
N MET A 140 -2.24 -2.37 12.14
CA MET A 140 -2.43 -3.34 11.05
C MET A 140 -1.80 -2.90 9.74
N VAL A 141 -1.91 -1.62 9.37
CA VAL A 141 -1.23 -1.07 8.19
C VAL A 141 0.28 -1.27 8.32
N LYS A 142 0.85 -1.00 9.51
CA LYS A 142 2.28 -1.18 9.78
C LYS A 142 2.72 -2.65 9.72
N ILE A 143 1.95 -3.56 10.30
CA ILE A 143 2.20 -5.01 10.25
C ILE A 143 2.22 -5.49 8.79
N ASN A 144 1.20 -5.11 8.02
CA ASN A 144 1.09 -5.51 6.62
C ASN A 144 2.21 -4.89 5.77
N TYR A 145 2.54 -3.62 5.98
CA TYR A 145 3.62 -2.94 5.28
C TYR A 145 4.96 -3.68 5.41
N TYR A 146 5.41 -3.95 6.64
CA TYR A 146 6.67 -4.67 6.86
C TYR A 146 6.61 -6.12 6.37
N TYR A 147 5.43 -6.75 6.39
CA TYR A 147 5.25 -8.06 5.80
C TYR A 147 5.46 -8.04 4.27
N GLN A 148 4.92 -7.04 3.57
CA GLN A 148 5.12 -6.87 2.13
C GLN A 148 6.60 -6.60 1.79
N ILE A 149 7.31 -5.78 2.58
CA ILE A 149 8.76 -5.53 2.46
C ILE A 149 9.54 -6.86 2.45
N LEU A 150 9.37 -7.65 3.50
CA LEU A 150 10.14 -8.89 3.66
C LEU A 150 9.74 -9.97 2.67
N ARG A 151 8.46 -10.04 2.28
CA ARG A 151 8.00 -10.95 1.22
C ARG A 151 8.64 -10.63 -0.12
N ARG A 152 8.68 -9.35 -0.50
CA ARG A 152 9.31 -8.95 -1.75
C ARG A 152 10.81 -9.27 -1.74
N TYR A 153 11.49 -9.00 -0.63
CA TYR A 153 12.91 -9.30 -0.49
C TYR A 153 13.21 -10.81 -0.56
N LEU A 154 12.40 -11.65 0.10
CA LEU A 154 12.51 -13.11 -0.01
C LEU A 154 12.28 -13.61 -1.45
N SER A 155 11.28 -13.07 -2.14
CA SER A 155 11.05 -13.41 -3.55
C SER A 155 12.23 -13.01 -4.44
N ASP A 156 12.91 -11.89 -4.13
CA ASP A 156 14.10 -11.46 -4.86
C ASP A 156 15.22 -12.49 -4.78
N ARG A 157 15.52 -12.90 -3.55
CA ARG A 157 16.57 -13.87 -3.23
C ARG A 157 16.30 -15.21 -3.91
N ARG A 158 15.03 -15.65 -3.91
CA ARG A 158 14.62 -16.90 -4.56
C ARG A 158 14.81 -16.84 -6.08
N ASN A 159 14.40 -15.75 -6.72
CA ASN A 159 14.51 -15.61 -8.18
C ASN A 159 15.97 -15.57 -8.64
N GLN A 160 16.86 -14.96 -7.85
CA GLN A 160 18.29 -14.93 -8.15
C GLN A 160 18.95 -16.31 -7.98
N ALA A 161 18.57 -17.08 -6.95
CA ALA A 161 19.07 -18.44 -6.76
C ALA A 161 18.72 -19.36 -7.95
N LEU A 162 17.57 -19.14 -8.58
CA LEU A 162 17.12 -19.88 -9.77
C LEU A 162 17.81 -19.46 -11.07
N GLN A 163 18.46 -18.29 -11.12
CA GLN A 163 19.18 -17.82 -12.32
C GLN A 163 20.64 -18.29 -12.37
N VAL A 164 21.14 -18.90 -11.28
CA VAL A 164 22.55 -19.32 -11.12
C VAL A 164 22.69 -20.85 -11.11
N GLY A 165 21.58 -21.60 -11.21
CA GLY A 165 21.56 -23.07 -11.32
C GLY A 165 21.15 -23.51 -12.72
#